data_AF-A0A6G7VJ84-F1
#
_entry.id   AF-A0A6G7VJ84-F1
#
_cell.length_a   1.000
_cell.length_b   1.000
_cell.length_c   1.000
_cell.angle_alpha   90.00
_cell.angle_beta   90.00
_cell.angle_gamma   90.00
#
_symmetry.space_group_name_H-M   'P 1'
#
loop_
_entity.id
_entity.type
_entity.pdbx_description
1 polymer ?
#
loop_
_entity_poly.entity_id
_entity_poly.type
_entity_poly.pdbx_seq_one_letter_code
_entity_poly.pdbx_strand_id
1 'polypeptide(L)'
;MTTLRSSGETQCNPDWIVRTHQDDTRWSEAIYSPCEAYRYALTRHWAEGPKLNVVMLNPSTADERRNDPTIERCERRARAGGFGAFRITNLFAVRATDPREMKRHPAPVGPDNDTVLRQACRWADLTLCGWGVHGVHQGRNAHVAAILRAESNLHVLGLSRDGHPRHPLYVAYAQGPRPWAI
;
A
#
# COMPACT_ATOMS: atom_id res chain seq x y z
N MET A 1 -24.18 -21.59 -11.19
CA MET A 1 -22.75 -21.80 -11.47
C MET A 1 -22.32 -20.70 -12.44
N THR A 2 -22.07 -19.51 -11.91
CA THR A 2 -21.81 -18.31 -12.73
C THR A 2 -20.32 -18.02 -12.67
N THR A 3 -19.69 -18.21 -13.81
CA THR A 3 -18.29 -17.92 -14.09
C THR A 3 -17.98 -16.45 -13.81
N LEU A 4 -17.13 -16.21 -12.80
CA LEU A 4 -16.42 -14.96 -12.59
C LEU A 4 -15.63 -14.66 -13.88
N ARG A 5 -16.05 -13.67 -14.67
CA ARG A 5 -15.27 -13.16 -15.78
C ARG A 5 -14.58 -11.87 -15.39
N SER A 6 -13.24 -11.95 -15.47
CA SER A 6 -12.32 -10.91 -15.95
C SER A 6 -12.21 -9.62 -15.12
N SER A 7 -11.48 -9.70 -14.01
CA SER A 7 -10.71 -8.55 -13.52
C SER A 7 -9.47 -8.41 -14.40
N GLY A 8 -9.33 -7.28 -15.10
CA GLY A 8 -8.28 -7.01 -16.09
C GLY A 8 -6.93 -7.62 -15.71
N GLU A 9 -6.44 -8.51 -16.57
CA GLU A 9 -5.15 -9.19 -16.43
C GLU A 9 -4.06 -8.13 -16.29
N THR A 10 -3.68 -7.95 -15.04
CA THR A 10 -2.54 -7.18 -14.64
C THR A 10 -1.34 -7.94 -15.16
N GLN A 11 -0.49 -7.28 -15.96
CA GLN A 11 0.75 -7.89 -16.46
C GLN A 11 1.63 -8.23 -15.26
N CYS A 12 1.52 -9.47 -14.79
CA CYS A 12 2.31 -10.00 -13.68
C CYS A 12 3.65 -10.41 -14.25
N ASN A 13 4.73 -9.87 -13.69
CA ASN A 13 6.05 -10.43 -13.92
C ASN A 13 6.01 -11.89 -13.40
N PRO A 14 6.26 -12.90 -14.26
CA PRO A 14 6.12 -14.31 -13.89
C PRO A 14 7.08 -14.73 -12.76
N ASP A 15 8.13 -13.95 -12.52
CA ASP A 15 9.14 -14.25 -11.49
C ASP A 15 8.71 -13.78 -10.09
N TRP A 16 7.61 -13.05 -9.94
CA TRP A 16 7.14 -12.63 -8.62
C TRP A 16 6.75 -13.83 -7.75
N ILE A 17 7.17 -13.78 -6.48
CA ILE A 17 6.71 -14.72 -5.48
C ILE A 17 5.39 -14.18 -4.91
N VAL A 18 4.30 -14.91 -5.17
CA VAL A 18 2.97 -14.60 -4.63
C VAL A 18 2.65 -15.59 -3.51
N ARG A 19 2.45 -15.07 -2.29
CA ARG A 19 2.00 -15.88 -1.14
C ARG A 19 0.60 -15.49 -0.76
N THR A 20 -0.25 -16.48 -0.55
CA THR A 20 -1.64 -16.28 -0.15
C THR A 20 -1.95 -16.99 1.15
N HIS A 21 -2.92 -16.46 1.88
CA HIS A 21 -3.46 -17.09 3.08
C HIS A 21 -4.93 -16.72 3.24
N GLN A 22 -5.72 -17.64 3.77
CA GLN A 22 -7.12 -17.43 4.07
C GLN A 22 -7.41 -17.93 5.48
N ASP A 23 -8.14 -17.10 6.23
CA ASP A 23 -8.73 -17.43 7.52
C ASP A 23 -10.26 -17.19 7.45
N ASP A 24 -10.96 -17.40 8.57
CA ASP A 24 -12.43 -17.27 8.62
C ASP A 24 -12.93 -15.83 8.38
N THR A 25 -12.04 -14.83 8.41
CA THR A 25 -12.39 -13.40 8.40
C THR A 25 -11.91 -12.67 7.15
N ARG A 26 -10.95 -13.23 6.40
CA ARG A 26 -10.36 -12.59 5.20
C ARG A 26 -9.52 -13.55 4.35
N TRP A 27 -9.39 -13.20 3.08
CA TRP A 27 -8.34 -13.65 2.18
C TRP A 27 -7.21 -12.62 2.10
N SER A 28 -5.97 -13.08 1.96
CA SER A 28 -4.76 -12.28 1.99
C SER A 28 -3.76 -12.69 0.92
N GLU A 29 -3.04 -11.71 0.39
CA GLU A 29 -1.97 -11.92 -0.60
C GLU A 29 -0.79 -10.98 -0.34
N ALA A 30 0.42 -11.48 -0.50
CA ALA A 30 1.64 -10.70 -0.49
C ALA A 30 2.46 -10.99 -1.76
N ILE A 31 2.91 -9.93 -2.43
CA ILE A 31 3.70 -10.01 -3.66
C ILE A 31 5.12 -9.59 -3.36
N TYR A 32 6.08 -10.47 -3.65
CA TYR A 32 7.50 -10.25 -3.40
C TYR A 32 8.33 -10.37 -4.68
N SER A 33 9.50 -9.73 -4.67
CA SER A 33 10.56 -10.03 -5.64
C SER A 33 11.08 -11.47 -5.48
N PRO A 34 11.74 -12.06 -6.49
CA PRO A 34 12.35 -13.39 -6.40
C PRO A 34 13.33 -13.56 -5.23
N CYS A 35 14.08 -12.51 -4.88
CA CYS A 35 15.01 -12.54 -3.75
C CYS A 35 14.37 -12.25 -2.39
N GLU A 36 13.05 -12.03 -2.36
CA GLU A 36 12.25 -11.67 -1.18
C GLU A 36 12.68 -10.41 -0.40
N ALA A 37 13.71 -9.69 -0.87
CA ALA A 37 14.17 -8.43 -0.28
C ALA A 37 13.14 -7.31 -0.44
N TYR A 38 12.31 -7.39 -1.48
CA TYR A 38 11.25 -6.44 -1.78
C TYR A 38 9.87 -7.06 -1.57
N ARG A 39 8.97 -6.32 -0.92
CA ARG A 39 7.53 -6.60 -0.90
C ARG A 39 6.81 -5.48 -1.65
N TYR A 40 6.26 -5.80 -2.81
CA TYR A 40 5.61 -4.82 -3.67
C TYR A 40 4.19 -4.49 -3.23
N ALA A 41 3.44 -5.50 -2.76
CA ALA A 41 2.08 -5.30 -2.27
C ALA A 41 1.72 -6.25 -1.13
N LEU A 42 0.77 -5.81 -0.30
CA LEU A 42 0.08 -6.63 0.70
C LEU A 42 -1.41 -6.35 0.65
N THR A 43 -2.21 -7.34 0.24
CA THR A 43 -3.67 -7.22 0.08
C THR A 43 -4.40 -7.98 1.18
N ARG A 44 -5.54 -7.43 1.62
CA ARG A 44 -6.56 -8.10 2.44
C ARG A 44 -7.92 -7.87 1.80
N HIS A 45 -8.73 -8.92 1.71
CA HIS A 45 -10.08 -8.90 1.15
C HIS A 45 -11.02 -9.68 2.06
N TRP A 46 -12.14 -9.09 2.47
CA TRP A 46 -13.10 -9.73 3.38
C TRP A 46 -14.55 -9.64 2.91
N ALA A 47 -14.84 -8.75 1.96
CA ALA A 47 -16.17 -8.61 1.38
C ALA A 47 -16.06 -7.93 0.02
N GLU A 48 -17.11 -8.09 -0.80
CA GLU A 48 -17.31 -7.23 -1.97
C GLU A 48 -17.50 -5.76 -1.55
N GLY A 49 -17.20 -4.84 -2.47
CA GLY A 49 -17.38 -3.40 -2.25
C GLY A 49 -16.16 -2.57 -2.63
N PRO A 50 -16.10 -1.29 -2.19
CA PRO A 50 -15.02 -0.39 -2.57
C PRO A 50 -13.69 -0.88 -1.99
N LYS A 51 -12.61 -0.56 -2.71
CA LYS A 51 -11.25 -1.00 -2.44
C LYS A 51 -10.36 0.19 -2.10
N LEU A 52 -9.55 0.02 -1.06
CA LEU A 52 -8.61 1.04 -0.58
C LEU A 52 -7.16 0.68 -0.93
N ASN A 53 -6.45 1.54 -1.64
CA ASN A 53 -4.99 1.49 -1.65
C ASN A 53 -4.45 2.40 -0.54
N VAL A 54 -3.51 1.94 0.27
CA VAL A 54 -2.80 2.77 1.25
C VAL A 54 -1.33 2.80 0.88
N VAL A 55 -0.83 4.00 0.53
CA VAL A 55 0.55 4.21 0.10
C VAL A 55 1.40 4.64 1.28
N MET A 56 2.32 3.78 1.66
CA MET A 56 3.15 3.87 2.86
C MET A 56 4.63 4.10 2.51
N LEU A 57 5.49 4.20 3.51
CA LEU A 57 6.92 4.47 3.28
C LEU A 57 7.63 3.25 2.70
N ASN A 58 7.70 2.17 3.48
CA ASN A 58 8.35 0.92 3.11
C ASN A 58 7.76 -0.25 3.91
N PRO A 59 7.81 -1.49 3.38
CA PRO A 59 7.39 -2.69 4.09
C PRO A 59 8.18 -2.92 5.38
N SER A 60 7.47 -3.32 6.45
CA SER A 60 8.05 -3.90 7.66
C SER A 60 7.66 -5.39 7.78
N THR A 61 7.27 -5.85 8.96
CA THR A 61 7.19 -7.29 9.31
C THR A 61 5.90 -8.00 8.91
N ALA A 62 4.83 -7.29 8.55
CA ALA A 62 3.59 -7.96 8.13
C ALA A 62 3.78 -8.87 6.90
N ASP A 63 3.05 -9.96 6.83
CA ASP A 63 3.08 -10.91 5.71
C ASP A 63 1.64 -11.31 5.34
N GLU A 64 1.45 -12.30 4.47
CA GLU A 64 0.10 -12.76 4.08
C GLU A 64 -0.72 -13.32 5.27
N ARG A 65 -0.08 -13.68 6.39
CA ARG A 65 -0.74 -14.30 7.55
C ARG A 65 -0.99 -13.30 8.68
N ARG A 66 -0.04 -12.41 8.95
CA ARG A 66 0.00 -11.60 10.17
C ARG A 66 0.07 -10.12 9.84
N ASN A 67 -0.68 -9.34 10.61
CA ASN A 67 -0.59 -7.89 10.61
C ASN A 67 0.55 -7.45 11.55
N ASP A 68 1.26 -6.39 11.16
CA ASP A 68 2.00 -5.55 12.09
C ASP A 68 1.08 -4.41 12.60
N PRO A 69 1.50 -3.57 13.56
CA PRO A 69 0.64 -2.50 14.10
C PRO A 69 0.14 -1.51 13.03
N THR A 70 0.90 -1.28 11.97
CA THR A 70 0.52 -0.37 10.88
C THR A 70 -0.56 -1.00 10.01
N ILE A 71 -0.38 -2.28 9.63
CA ILE A 71 -1.36 -3.01 8.83
C ILE A 71 -2.66 -3.17 9.60
N GLU A 72 -2.60 -3.49 10.89
CA GLU A 72 -3.77 -3.58 11.76
C GLU A 72 -4.52 -2.25 11.82
N ARG A 73 -3.80 -1.13 11.94
CA ARG A 73 -4.40 0.22 11.90
C ARG A 73 -5.10 0.51 10.58
N CYS A 74 -4.46 0.14 9.46
CA CYS A 74 -5.00 0.36 8.12
C CYS A 74 -6.25 -0.48 7.89
N GLU A 75 -6.23 -1.76 8.29
CA GLU A 75 -7.38 -2.66 8.17
C GLU A 75 -8.59 -2.14 8.96
N ARG A 76 -8.40 -1.73 10.22
CA ARG A 76 -9.49 -1.17 11.03
C ARG A 76 -10.10 0.07 10.40
N ARG A 77 -9.28 0.95 9.81
CA ARG A 77 -9.76 2.14 9.10
C ARG A 77 -10.52 1.77 7.83
N ALA A 78 -10.03 0.80 7.07
CA ALA A 78 -10.69 0.32 5.85
C ALA A 78 -12.06 -0.29 6.18
N ARG A 79 -12.14 -1.17 7.19
CA ARG A 79 -13.41 -1.76 7.65
C ARG A 79 -14.39 -0.69 8.15
N ALA A 80 -13.93 0.24 9.00
CA ALA A 80 -14.76 1.33 9.49
C ALA A 80 -15.21 2.30 8.38
N GLY A 81 -14.42 2.42 7.31
CA GLY A 81 -14.74 3.22 6.12
C GLY A 81 -15.65 2.52 5.11
N GLY A 82 -16.12 1.31 5.39
CA GLY A 82 -17.02 0.57 4.50
C GLY A 82 -16.35 -0.09 3.30
N PHE A 83 -15.02 -0.24 3.31
CA PHE A 83 -14.29 -0.93 2.25
C PHE A 83 -14.43 -2.45 2.39
N GLY A 84 -14.43 -3.15 1.25
CA GLY A 84 -14.41 -4.61 1.17
C GLY A 84 -13.00 -5.20 1.17
N ALA A 85 -12.01 -4.40 0.75
CA ALA A 85 -10.61 -4.76 0.70
C ALA A 85 -9.69 -3.56 0.93
N PHE A 86 -8.45 -3.83 1.36
CA PHE A 86 -7.36 -2.87 1.18
C PHE A 86 -6.09 -3.54 0.64
N ARG A 87 -5.26 -2.72 0.01
CA ARG A 87 -3.92 -3.06 -0.44
C ARG A 87 -2.94 -2.03 0.10
N ILE A 88 -1.81 -2.48 0.63
CA ILE A 88 -0.66 -1.63 0.92
C ILE A 88 0.28 -1.65 -0.27
N THR A 89 0.67 -0.45 -0.68
CA THR A 89 1.82 -0.20 -1.56
C THR A 89 2.76 0.79 -0.88
N ASN A 90 3.99 0.93 -1.39
CA ASN A 90 5.00 1.73 -0.71
C ASN A 90 5.79 2.62 -1.66
N LEU A 91 6.34 3.71 -1.14
CA LEU A 91 7.35 4.49 -1.84
C LEU A 91 8.57 3.62 -2.17
N PHE A 92 9.00 2.80 -1.23
CA PHE A 92 10.15 1.91 -1.36
C PHE A 92 9.73 0.47 -1.08
N ALA A 93 10.06 -0.49 -1.93
CA ALA A 93 9.64 -1.88 -1.72
C ALA A 93 10.56 -2.67 -0.77
N VAL A 94 11.75 -2.16 -0.45
CA VAL A 94 12.69 -2.88 0.42
C VAL A 94 12.08 -3.10 1.81
N ARG A 95 12.11 -4.35 2.28
CA ARG A 95 11.62 -4.72 3.60
C ARG A 95 12.63 -4.30 4.66
N ALA A 96 12.24 -3.36 5.51
CA ALA A 96 13.07 -2.81 6.58
C ALA A 96 12.19 -2.24 7.69
N THR A 97 12.52 -2.51 8.95
CA THR A 97 11.76 -1.96 10.09
C THR A 97 12.20 -0.53 10.40
N ASP A 98 13.49 -0.23 10.25
CA ASP A 98 14.02 1.12 10.43
C ASP A 98 14.18 1.83 9.07
N PRO A 99 13.57 3.02 8.88
CA PRO A 99 13.80 3.86 7.69
C PRO A 99 15.29 4.15 7.39
N ARG A 100 16.18 4.07 8.38
CA ARG A 100 17.64 4.19 8.18
C ARG A 100 18.23 3.00 7.44
N GLU A 101 17.71 1.80 7.63
CA GLU A 101 18.10 0.61 6.87
C GLU A 101 17.61 0.72 5.42
N MET A 102 16.34 1.11 5.24
CA MET A 102 15.78 1.40 3.92
C MET A 102 16.65 2.40 3.16
N LYS A 103 17.06 3.52 3.78
CA LYS A 103 17.91 4.55 3.14
C LYS A 103 19.33 4.09 2.81
N ARG A 104 19.85 3.10 3.54
CA ARG A 104 21.19 2.53 3.30
C ARG A 104 21.18 1.47 2.21
N HIS A 105 20.02 0.91 1.87
CA HIS A 105 19.91 -0.06 0.80
C HIS A 105 20.25 0.59 -0.56
N PRO A 106 21.07 -0.03 -1.42
CA PRO A 106 21.52 0.58 -2.68
C PRO A 106 20.39 0.77 -3.72
N ALA A 107 19.36 -0.08 -3.67
CA ALA A 107 18.21 -0.02 -4.59
C ALA A 107 16.88 -0.10 -3.82
N PRO A 108 16.56 0.86 -2.94
CA PRO A 108 15.47 0.70 -1.97
C PRO A 108 14.08 0.69 -2.61
N VAL A 109 13.96 1.26 -3.82
CA VAL A 109 12.70 1.30 -4.57
C VAL A 109 12.27 -0.12 -4.96
N GLY A 110 13.20 -0.97 -5.39
CA GLY A 110 12.91 -2.27 -6.00
C GLY A 110 12.50 -2.14 -7.48
N PRO A 111 12.85 -3.10 -8.35
CA PRO A 111 12.72 -2.95 -9.80
C PRO A 111 11.28 -2.83 -10.28
N ASP A 112 10.32 -3.54 -9.66
CA ASP A 112 8.93 -3.56 -10.12
C ASP A 112 7.96 -2.70 -9.28
N ASN A 113 8.47 -1.91 -8.33
CA ASN A 113 7.62 -1.24 -7.36
C ASN A 113 6.67 -0.22 -8.00
N ASP A 114 7.14 0.53 -9.00
CA ASP A 114 6.28 1.48 -9.73
C ASP A 114 5.20 0.77 -10.54
N THR A 115 5.51 -0.38 -11.12
CA THR A 115 4.54 -1.20 -11.85
C THR A 115 3.42 -1.64 -10.92
N VAL A 116 3.75 -2.23 -9.77
CA VAL A 116 2.75 -2.70 -8.79
C VAL A 116 1.99 -1.54 -8.16
N LEU A 117 2.64 -0.40 -7.92
CA LEU A 117 1.98 0.81 -7.43
C LEU A 117 0.88 1.29 -8.38
N ARG A 118 1.15 1.36 -9.69
CA ARG A 118 0.15 1.76 -10.69
C ARG A 118 -1.00 0.76 -10.77
N GLN A 119 -0.69 -0.53 -10.73
CA GLN A 119 -1.69 -1.59 -10.71
C GLN A 119 -2.60 -1.47 -9.48
N ALA A 120 -2.05 -1.13 -8.31
CA ALA A 120 -2.83 -0.87 -7.11
C ALA A 120 -3.70 0.39 -7.21
N CYS A 121 -3.22 1.45 -7.88
CA CYS A 121 -4.02 2.66 -8.11
C CYS A 121 -5.26 2.37 -8.98
N ARG A 122 -5.09 1.59 -10.05
CA ARG A 122 -6.20 1.20 -10.94
C ARG A 122 -7.18 0.22 -10.30
N TRP A 123 -6.69 -0.60 -9.37
CA TRP A 123 -7.50 -1.57 -8.65
C TRP A 123 -8.36 -0.95 -7.54
N ALA A 124 -7.92 0.17 -6.97
CA ALA A 124 -8.58 0.82 -5.83
C ALA A 124 -9.51 1.96 -6.25
N ASP A 125 -10.60 2.13 -5.50
CA ASP A 125 -11.54 3.26 -5.66
C ASP A 125 -11.02 4.52 -4.94
N LEU A 126 -10.17 4.34 -3.93
CA LEU A 126 -9.56 5.41 -3.14
C LEU A 126 -8.10 5.09 -2.83
N THR A 127 -7.23 6.10 -2.92
CA THR A 127 -5.83 6.00 -2.47
C THR A 127 -5.59 6.88 -1.25
N LEU A 128 -5.22 6.27 -0.13
CA LEU A 128 -4.83 6.96 1.11
C LEU A 128 -3.31 7.07 1.20
N CYS A 129 -2.80 8.29 1.24
CA CYS A 129 -1.37 8.56 1.38
C CYS A 129 -0.97 8.65 2.86
N GLY A 130 0.09 7.96 3.26
CA GLY A 130 0.52 7.82 4.66
C GLY A 130 2.02 7.64 4.89
N TRP A 131 2.87 8.04 3.95
CA TRP A 131 4.31 7.73 3.96
C TRP A 131 5.21 8.62 4.85
N GLY A 132 4.72 9.75 5.36
CA GLY A 132 5.48 10.60 6.29
C GLY A 132 6.71 11.29 5.69
N VAL A 133 7.50 11.92 6.56
CA VAL A 133 8.62 12.79 6.18
C VAL A 133 9.76 12.07 5.46
N HIS A 134 9.98 10.79 5.74
CA HIS A 134 11.08 10.05 5.13
C HIS A 134 10.88 9.75 3.65
N GLY A 135 9.68 10.00 3.11
CA GLY A 135 9.42 9.86 1.68
C GLY A 135 10.24 10.80 0.79
N VAL A 136 10.82 11.87 1.34
CA VAL A 136 11.69 12.80 0.58
C VAL A 136 13.00 12.18 0.12
N HIS A 137 13.37 11.02 0.67
CA HIS A 137 14.59 10.33 0.29
C HIS A 137 14.60 10.09 -1.23
N GLN A 138 15.70 10.46 -1.90
CA GLN A 138 15.86 10.35 -3.37
C GLN A 138 14.74 11.06 -4.18
N GLY A 139 14.04 12.05 -3.60
CA GLY A 139 12.91 12.72 -4.24
C GLY A 139 11.69 11.80 -4.49
N ARG A 140 11.65 10.64 -3.81
CA ARG A 140 10.70 9.56 -4.12
C ARG A 140 9.24 9.96 -3.91
N ASN A 141 8.96 10.76 -2.89
CA ASN A 141 7.63 11.31 -2.65
C ASN A 141 7.09 12.11 -3.84
N ALA A 142 7.92 12.95 -4.48
CA ALA A 142 7.50 13.78 -5.60
C ALA A 142 7.21 12.93 -6.84
N HIS A 143 8.06 11.95 -7.13
CA HIS A 143 7.84 10.99 -8.21
C HIS A 143 6.55 10.20 -8.01
N VAL A 144 6.36 9.60 -6.84
CA VAL A 144 5.15 8.83 -6.55
C VAL A 144 3.92 9.74 -6.52
N ALA A 145 4.00 10.95 -5.99
CA ALA A 145 2.88 11.91 -6.07
C ALA A 145 2.43 12.16 -7.53
N ALA A 146 3.36 12.28 -8.48
CA ALA A 146 3.01 12.42 -9.90
C ALA A 146 2.28 11.20 -10.46
N ILE A 147 2.70 9.98 -10.07
CA ILE A 147 2.00 8.73 -10.41
C ILE A 147 0.56 8.76 -9.86
N LEU A 148 0.44 9.05 -8.58
CA LEU A 148 -0.81 8.96 -7.84
C LEU A 148 -1.87 9.97 -8.36
N ARG A 149 -1.45 11.20 -8.68
CA ARG A 149 -2.34 12.23 -9.26
C ARG A 149 -2.95 11.81 -10.60
N ALA A 150 -2.19 11.09 -11.42
CA ALA A 150 -2.64 10.67 -12.73
C ALA A 150 -3.60 9.48 -12.69
N GLU A 151 -3.57 8.68 -11.62
CA GLU A 151 -4.20 7.36 -11.61
C GLU A 151 -5.20 7.11 -10.48
N SER A 152 -5.40 8.03 -9.51
CA SER A 152 -6.28 7.73 -8.37
C SER A 152 -6.88 8.93 -7.66
N ASN A 153 -7.95 8.65 -6.90
CA ASN A 153 -8.61 9.60 -6.01
C ASN A 153 -7.85 9.73 -4.67
N LEU A 154 -7.02 10.78 -4.56
CA LEU A 154 -6.07 10.93 -3.46
C LEU A 154 -6.69 11.50 -2.19
N HIS A 155 -6.38 10.84 -1.08
CA HIS A 155 -6.76 11.27 0.25
C HIS A 155 -5.58 11.23 1.22
N VAL A 156 -5.72 12.00 2.30
CA VAL A 156 -4.82 11.99 3.46
C VAL A 156 -5.62 12.00 4.75
N LEU A 157 -5.05 11.47 5.82
CA LEU A 157 -5.59 11.65 7.17
C LEU A 157 -5.17 12.99 7.80
N GLY A 158 -4.20 13.67 7.19
CA GLY A 158 -3.62 14.89 7.68
C GLY A 158 -2.20 15.06 7.16
N LEU A 159 -1.66 16.26 7.30
CA LEU A 159 -0.31 16.61 6.86
C LEU A 159 0.56 16.99 8.05
N SER A 160 1.86 16.73 7.95
CA SER A 160 2.86 17.33 8.83
C SER A 160 2.98 18.83 8.55
N ARG A 161 3.77 19.53 9.38
CA ARG A 161 4.10 20.95 9.14
C ARG A 161 4.69 21.17 7.74
N ASP A 162 5.54 20.25 7.29
CA ASP A 162 6.22 20.31 5.99
C ASP A 162 5.38 19.69 4.85
N GLY A 163 4.08 19.46 5.07
CA GLY A 163 3.16 19.01 4.02
C GLY A 163 3.22 17.51 3.70
N HIS A 164 3.85 16.69 4.53
CA HIS A 164 3.93 15.24 4.30
C HIS A 164 2.71 14.50 4.86
N PRO A 165 2.16 13.49 4.16
CA PRO A 165 1.07 12.68 4.68
C PRO A 165 1.40 12.03 6.01
N ARG A 166 0.55 12.24 7.02
CA ARG A 166 0.74 11.63 8.34
C ARG A 166 0.53 10.12 8.26
N HIS A 167 1.42 9.39 8.91
CA HIS A 167 1.34 7.94 9.01
C HIS A 167 0.07 7.52 9.79
N PRO A 168 -0.77 6.60 9.27
CA PRO A 168 -2.05 6.21 9.88
C PRO A 168 -1.97 5.76 11.34
N LEU A 169 -0.85 5.15 11.74
CA LEU A 169 -0.60 4.73 13.12
C LEU A 169 -0.74 5.88 14.13
N TYR A 170 -0.33 7.09 13.75
CA TYR A 170 -0.27 8.25 14.65
C TYR A 170 -1.43 9.24 14.50
N VAL A 171 -2.48 8.88 13.74
CA VAL A 171 -3.67 9.72 13.57
C VAL A 171 -4.87 9.07 14.26
N ALA A 172 -5.64 9.82 15.04
CA ALA A 172 -6.80 9.33 15.77
C ALA A 172 -7.89 8.74 14.85
N TYR A 173 -8.64 7.72 15.30
CA TYR A 173 -9.67 7.06 14.48
C TYR A 173 -10.80 8.00 14.04
N ALA A 174 -11.17 8.97 14.89
CA ALA A 174 -12.20 9.96 14.55
C ALA A 174 -11.84 10.83 13.33
N GLN A 175 -10.56 10.94 13.00
CA GLN A 175 -10.12 11.61 11.79
C GLN A 175 -10.26 10.65 10.59
N GLY A 176 -11.23 10.95 9.74
CA GLY A 176 -11.43 10.28 8.45
C GLY A 176 -10.48 10.78 7.35
N PRO A 177 -10.39 10.03 6.24
CA PRO A 177 -9.68 10.47 5.04
C PRO A 177 -10.36 11.72 4.46
N ARG A 178 -9.56 12.68 3.99
CA ARG A 178 -10.03 13.85 3.25
C ARG A 178 -9.31 13.97 1.91
N PRO A 179 -9.95 14.52 0.86
CA PRO A 179 -9.30 14.75 -0.42
C PRO A 179 -7.97 15.50 -0.26
N TRP A 180 -7.00 15.12 -1.08
CA TRP A 180 -5.69 15.75 -1.11
C TRP A 180 -5.40 16.31 -2.51
N ALA A 181 -5.65 17.60 -2.67
CA ALA A 181 -5.23 18.35 -3.84
C ALA A 181 -3.74 18.63 -3.73
N ILE A 182 -2.94 17.78 -4.35
CA ILE A 182 -1.53 18.03 -4.62
C ILE A 182 -1.34 18.16 -6.10
#